data_AF-A0A2M8CW08-F1
#
_entry.id   AF-A0A2M8CW08-F1
#
_cell.length_a   1.000
_cell.length_b   1.000
_cell.length_c   1.000
_cell.angle_alpha   90.00
_cell.angle_beta   90.00
_cell.angle_gamma   90.00
#
_symmetry.space_group_name_H-M   'P 1'
#
loop_
_entity.id
_entity.type
_entity.pdbx_description
1 polymer ?
#
loop_
_entity_poly.entity_id
_entity_poly.type
_entity_poly.pdbx_seq_one_letter_code
_entity_poly.pdbx_strand_id
1 'polypeptide(L)' 'MSEQKTKIAFQGHVGAYSDMACRAVYPERETLPCPSFEAAFQAVLDDRAELAMIPVDNIAYVT' A
#
# COMPACT_ATOMS: atom_id res chain seq x y z
N MET A 1 -6.72 -11.01 -23.06
CA MET A 1 -5.97 -11.11 -21.79
C MET A 1 -5.70 -9.70 -21.32
N SER A 2 -6.65 -9.08 -20.61
CA SER A 2 -6.41 -7.77 -20.00
C SER A 2 -5.52 -8.00 -18.78
N GLU A 3 -4.30 -7.47 -18.81
CA GLU A 3 -3.42 -7.38 -17.65
C GLU A 3 -4.20 -6.72 -16.51
N GLN A 4 -4.69 -7.52 -15.55
CA GLN A 4 -5.38 -6.98 -14.40
C GLN A 4 -4.33 -6.31 -13.52
N LYS A 5 -4.16 -5.00 -13.70
CA LYS A 5 -3.40 -4.14 -12.80
C LYS A 5 -4.12 -4.09 -11.45
N THR A 6 -3.81 -5.04 -10.59
CA THR A 6 -4.41 -5.12 -9.27
C THR A 6 -3.62 -4.28 -8.27
N LYS A 7 -4.34 -3.35 -7.63
CA LYS A 7 -3.77 -2.30 -6.77
C LYS A 7 -3.28 -2.85 -5.43
N ILE A 8 -2.33 -2.13 -4.83
CA ILE A 8 -1.87 -2.36 -3.46
C ILE A 8 -2.24 -1.17 -2.59
N ALA A 9 -3.09 -1.38 -1.59
CA ALA A 9 -3.44 -0.37 -0.61
C ALA A 9 -2.31 -0.15 0.41
N PHE A 10 -2.12 1.08 0.86
CA PHE A 10 -1.18 1.40 1.93
C PHE A 10 -1.63 2.68 2.67
N GLN A 11 -1.24 2.84 3.93
CA GLN A 11 -1.52 4.07 4.67
C GLN A 11 -0.49 5.15 4.30
N GLY A 12 -0.97 6.35 3.97
CA GLY A 12 -0.13 7.52 3.68
C GLY A 12 -0.39 8.13 2.31
N HIS A 13 0.64 8.76 1.75
CA HIS A 13 0.58 9.47 0.47
C HIS A 13 1.55 8.86 -0.53
N VAL A 14 1.32 9.14 -1.82
CA VAL A 14 2.28 8.80 -2.88
C VAL A 14 3.65 9.41 -2.54
N GLY A 15 4.71 8.61 -2.60
CA GLY A 15 6.08 8.96 -2.21
C GLY A 15 6.45 8.60 -0.77
N ALA A 16 5.50 8.18 0.08
CA ALA A 16 5.82 7.70 1.42
C ALA A 16 6.66 6.40 1.40
N TYR A 17 7.31 6.06 2.51
CA TYR A 17 8.08 4.81 2.63
C TYR A 17 7.26 3.57 2.27
N SER A 18 5.99 3.52 2.70
CA SER A 18 5.08 2.43 2.35
C SER A 18 4.78 2.35 0.85
N ASP A 19 4.68 3.49 0.16
CA ASP A 19 4.48 3.54 -1.29
C ASP A 19 5.72 3.06 -2.04
N MET A 20 6.91 3.47 -1.58
CA MET A 20 8.18 2.97 -2.11
C MET A 20 8.33 1.46 -1.87
N ALA A 21 7.93 0.95 -0.70
CA ALA A 21 7.93 -0.47 -0.40
C ALA A 21 7.00 -1.25 -1.34
N CYS A 22 5.79 -0.73 -1.62
CA CYS A 22 4.88 -1.32 -2.60
C CYS A 22 5.56 -1.46 -3.97
N ARG A 23 6.17 -0.38 -4.48
CA ARG A 23 6.83 -0.38 -5.80
C ARG A 23 8.11 -1.23 -5.83
N ALA A 24 8.82 -1.35 -4.71
CA ALA A 24 10.01 -2.18 -4.61
C ALA A 24 9.67 -3.68 -4.67
N VAL A 25 8.60 -4.10 -3.98
CA VAL A 25 8.18 -5.52 -3.92
C VAL A 25 7.31 -5.90 -5.13
N TYR A 26 6.50 -4.97 -5.63
CA TYR A 26 5.60 -5.19 -6.76
C TYR A 26 5.70 -4.03 -7.79
N PRO A 27 6.76 -4.00 -8.62
CA PRO A 27 7.00 -2.89 -9.54
C PRO A 27 5.92 -2.66 -10.59
N GLU A 28 5.18 -3.71 -10.97
CA GLU A 28 4.15 -3.66 -12.01
C GLU A 28 2.75 -3.32 -11.48
N ARG A 29 2.58 -3.23 -10.15
CA ARG A 29 1.29 -2.95 -9.52
C ARG A 29 1.11 -1.46 -9.23
N GLU A 30 -0.11 -0.98 -9.43
CA GLU A 30 -0.49 0.38 -9.03
C GLU A 30 -0.70 0.46 -7.51
N THR A 31 -0.42 1.62 -6.91
CA THR A 31 -0.58 1.83 -5.47
C THR A 31 -1.82 2.65 -5.15
N LEU A 32 -2.48 2.32 -4.04
CA LEU A 32 -3.70 2.97 -3.56
C LEU A 32 -3.43 3.60 -2.18
N PRO A 33 -3.13 4.91 -2.12
CA PRO A 33 -2.94 5.61 -0.84
C PRO A 33 -4.26 5.65 -0.05
N CYS A 34 -4.16 5.41 1.25
CA CYS A 34 -5.28 5.40 2.19
C CYS A 34 -4.99 6.29 3.40
N PRO A 35 -6.02 6.94 3.99
CA PRO A 35 -5.83 7.88 5.10
C PRO A 35 -5.40 7.20 6.42
N SER A 36 -5.78 5.94 6.62
CA SER A 36 -5.44 5.16 7.82
C SER A 36 -5.14 3.69 7.48
N PHE A 37 -4.67 2.92 8.45
CA PHE A 37 -4.46 1.47 8.27
C PHE A 37 -5.78 0.74 8.09
N GLU A 38 -6.81 1.11 8.86
CA GLU A 38 -8.16 0.57 8.74
C GLU A 38 -8.70 0.80 7.32
N ALA A 39 -8.48 1.99 6.76
CA ALA A 39 -8.88 2.28 5.38
C ALA A 39 -8.13 1.42 4.34
N ALA A 40 -6.85 1.10 4.59
CA ALA A 40 -6.08 0.19 3.74
C ALA A 40 -6.60 -1.27 3.85
N PHE A 41 -6.97 -1.73 5.05
CA PHE A 41 -7.62 -3.03 5.23
C PHE A 41 -8.99 -3.09 4.55
N GLN A 42 -9.82 -2.06 4.73
CA GLN A 42 -11.13 -1.98 4.06
C GLN A 42 -10.99 -1.96 2.55
N ALA A 43 -9.95 -1.34 2.00
CA ALA A 43 -9.72 -1.35 0.56
C ALA A 43 -9.53 -2.76 -0.01
N VAL A 44 -8.96 -3.68 0.76
CA VAL A 44 -8.86 -5.09 0.36
C VAL A 44 -10.20 -5.82 0.54
N LEU A 45 -10.90 -5.58 1.65
CA LEU A 45 -12.22 -6.17 1.90
C LEU A 45 -13.29 -5.74 0.88
N ASP A 46 -13.18 -4.52 0.34
CA ASP A 46 -14.06 -3.93 -0.66
C ASP A 46 -13.65 -4.26 -2.12
N ASP A 47 -12.63 -5.12 -2.34
CA ASP A 47 -12.02 -5.39 -3.65
C ASP A 47 -11.48 -4.15 -4.39
N ARG A 48 -11.26 -3.04 -3.69
CA ARG A 48 -10.62 -1.83 -4.25
C ARG A 48 -9.11 -1.99 -4.44
N ALA A 49 -8.50 -2.93 -3.73
CA ALA A 49 -7.12 -3.38 -3.85
C ALA A 49 -7.04 -4.89 -3.65
N GLU A 50 -6.08 -5.56 -4.30
CA GLU A 50 -5.86 -7.01 -4.09
C GLU A 50 -5.04 -7.26 -2.83
N LEU A 51 -4.12 -6.36 -2.50
CA LEU A 51 -3.19 -6.49 -1.39
C LEU A 51 -3.15 -5.19 -0.56
N ALA A 52 -2.73 -5.30 0.69
CA ALA A 52 -2.36 -4.16 1.52
C ALA A 52 -0.92 -4.29 2.01
N MET A 53 -0.15 -3.21 1.91
CA MET A 53 1.20 -3.10 2.46
C MET A 53 1.13 -2.38 3.82
N ILE A 54 1.39 -3.13 4.90
CA ILE A 54 1.29 -2.65 6.28
C ILE A 54 2.66 -2.75 6.97
N PRO A 55 3.28 -1.63 7.38
CA PRO A 55 4.49 -1.66 8.19
C PRO A 55 4.15 -2.19 9.59
N VAL A 56 4.82 -3.27 10.01
CA VAL A 56 4.61 -3.91 11.33
C VAL A 56 5.64 -3.49 12.38
N ASP A 57 6.78 -2.97 11.94
CA ASP A 57 7.86 -2.47 12.80
C ASP A 57 8.45 -1.20 12.18
N ASN A 58 8.73 -0.20 13.01
CA ASN A 58 9.34 1.06 12.60
C ASN A 58 10.15 1.64 13.75
N ILE A 59 11.48 1.61 13.62
CA ILE A 59 12.39 2.24 14.58
C ILE A 59 12.71 3.64 14.07
N ALA A 60 12.04 4.66 14.62
CA ALA A 60 12.38 6.05 14.39
C ALA A 60 13.24 6.55 15.56
N TYR A 61 14.57 6.65 15.36
CA TYR A 61 15.42 7.35 16.31
C TYR A 61 15.10 8.85 16.24
N VAL A 62 14.62 9.40 17.35
CA VAL A 62 14.46 10.85 17.53
C VAL A 62 15.62 11.29 18.44
N THR A 63 16.51 12.15 17.94
CA THR A 63 17.62 12.74 18.69
C THR A 63 17.16 13.94 19.51
#